data_AF-A0A4P6A9N3-F1
#
_entry.id   AF-A0A4P6A9N3-F1
#
_cell.length_a   1.000
_cell.length_b   1.000
_cell.length_c   1.000
_cell.angle_alpha   90.00
_cell.angle_beta   90.00
_cell.angle_gamma   90.00
#
_symmetry.space_group_name_H-M   'P 1'
#
loop_
_entity.id
_entity.type
_entity.pdbx_description
1 polymer ?
#
loop_
_entity_poly.entity_id
_entity_poly.type
_entity_poly.pdbx_seq_one_letter_code
_entity_poly.pdbx_strand_id
1 'polypeptide(L)'
;MDSNSLKTYKRYRVQGFTLLDILITIGVIYIVMLGLVSGATHSYEAVKMQQIRSYLLQVQAIQSRNWLNSGTYRSLSALPLPDIDGVKITEDKDIDAGFALKLTIDFLSKEAPCRTLSITEEGIIPKSCLF
;
A
#
# COMPACT_ATOMS: atom_id res chain seq x y z
N MET A 1 -41.54 -53.85 43.85
CA MET A 1 -42.21 -53.21 42.69
C MET A 1 -42.06 -51.70 42.83
N ASP A 2 -40.84 -51.19 42.94
CA ASP A 2 -39.80 -51.06 41.90
C ASP A 2 -40.08 -49.87 40.98
N SER A 3 -39.35 -48.78 41.20
CA SER A 3 -38.55 -48.19 40.12
C SER A 3 -37.68 -47.06 40.69
N ASN A 4 -36.42 -47.41 40.96
CA ASN A 4 -35.33 -46.48 41.18
C ASN A 4 -35.06 -45.72 39.87
N SER A 5 -35.51 -44.47 39.76
CA SER A 5 -35.05 -43.55 38.74
C SER A 5 -33.85 -42.76 39.26
N LEU A 6 -32.69 -43.41 39.27
CA LEU A 6 -31.40 -42.73 39.43
C LEU A 6 -31.21 -41.81 38.22
N LYS A 7 -31.56 -40.52 38.40
CA LYS A 7 -31.22 -39.46 37.45
C LYS A 7 -29.70 -39.34 37.39
N THR A 8 -29.10 -39.98 36.39
CA THR A 8 -27.68 -39.83 36.06
C THR A 8 -27.44 -38.40 35.61
N TYR A 9 -27.04 -37.54 36.54
CA TYR A 9 -26.54 -36.21 36.21
C TYR A 9 -25.26 -36.38 35.39
N LYS A 10 -25.35 -36.05 34.10
CA LYS A 10 -24.20 -35.97 33.20
C LYS A 10 -23.31 -34.83 33.72
N ARG A 11 -22.32 -35.15 34.56
CA ARG A 11 -21.27 -34.23 34.97
C ARG A 11 -20.54 -33.80 33.70
N TYR A 12 -20.80 -32.59 33.23
CA TYR A 12 -19.83 -31.88 32.41
C TYR A 12 -18.60 -31.73 33.29
N ARG A 13 -17.58 -32.54 33.02
CA ARG A 13 -16.28 -32.43 33.65
C ARG A 13 -15.72 -31.10 33.17
N VAL A 14 -15.93 -30.06 33.98
CA VAL A 14 -15.34 -28.74 33.76
C VAL A 14 -13.84 -28.95 33.92
N GLN A 15 -13.14 -29.22 32.82
CA GLN A 15 -11.69 -29.10 32.77
C GLN A 15 -11.42 -27.63 33.03
N GLY A 16 -10.98 -27.30 34.24
CA GLY A 16 -10.52 -25.97 34.55
C GLY A 16 -9.34 -25.65 33.64
N PHE A 17 -9.41 -24.53 32.93
CA PHE A 17 -8.26 -24.02 32.20
C PHE A 17 -7.16 -23.74 33.21
N THR A 18 -5.99 -24.33 32.99
CA THR A 18 -4.84 -24.02 33.82
C THR A 18 -4.31 -22.64 33.45
N LEU A 19 -3.67 -21.95 34.40
CA LEU A 19 -3.04 -20.66 34.13
C LEU A 19 -1.97 -20.77 33.02
N LEU A 20 -1.37 -21.96 32.88
CA LEU A 20 -0.45 -22.31 31.79
C LEU A 20 -1.15 -22.30 30.42
N ASP A 21 -2.36 -22.86 30.31
CA ASP A 21 -3.13 -22.87 29.06
C ASP A 21 -3.47 -21.44 28.60
N ILE A 22 -3.80 -20.56 29.54
CA ILE A 22 -4.06 -19.14 29.24
C ILE A 22 -2.76 -18.44 28.79
N LEU A 23 -1.63 -18.72 29.42
CA LEU A 23 -0.35 -18.13 29.03
C LEU A 23 0.07 -18.55 27.61
N ILE A 24 -0.08 -19.84 27.29
CA ILE A 24 0.25 -20.39 25.96
C ILE A 24 -0.66 -19.78 24.90
N THR A 25 -1.97 -19.70 25.14
CA THR A 25 -2.92 -19.13 24.18
C THR A 25 -2.65 -17.66 23.90
N ILE A 26 -2.34 -16.84 24.91
CA ILE A 26 -1.94 -15.44 24.72
C ILE A 26 -0.65 -15.34 23.91
N GLY A 27 0.34 -16.21 24.17
CA GLY A 27 1.59 -16.26 23.40
C GLY A 27 1.37 -16.56 21.92
N VAL A 28 0.52 -17.54 21.61
CA VAL A 28 0.19 -17.88 20.22
C VAL A 28 -0.54 -16.73 19.53
N ILE A 29 -1.52 -16.11 20.19
CA ILE A 29 -2.25 -14.97 19.64
C ILE A 29 -1.29 -13.83 19.32
N TYR A 30 -0.33 -13.53 20.21
CA TYR A 30 0.64 -12.46 20.00
C TYR A 30 1.52 -12.71 18.77
N ILE A 31 2.04 -13.93 18.59
CA ILE A 31 2.88 -14.29 17.43
C ILE A 31 2.08 -14.15 16.13
N VAL A 32 0.84 -14.64 16.11
CA VAL A 32 -0.04 -14.55 14.92
C VAL A 32 -0.35 -13.09 14.58
N MET A 33 -0.68 -12.28 15.59
CA MET A 33 -0.96 -10.85 15.39
C MET A 33 0.25 -10.09 14.84
N LEU A 34 1.46 -10.36 15.33
CA LEU A 34 2.68 -9.73 14.80
C LEU A 34 2.88 -10.06 13.31
N GLY A 35 2.69 -11.33 12.92
CA GLY A 35 2.78 -11.75 11.53
C GLY A 35 1.74 -11.05 10.65
N LEU A 36 0.48 -10.99 11.09
CA LEU A 36 -0.61 -10.33 10.36
C LEU A 36 -0.37 -8.82 10.18
N VAL A 37 0.07 -8.12 11.23
CA VAL A 37 0.33 -6.68 11.17
C VAL A 37 1.45 -6.36 10.18
N SER A 38 2.57 -7.09 10.25
CA SER A 38 3.70 -6.92 9.32
C SER A 38 3.31 -7.21 7.87
N GLY A 39 2.55 -8.28 7.62
CA GLY A 39 2.06 -8.62 6.28
C GLY A 39 1.12 -7.55 5.72
N ALA A 40 0.22 -7.02 6.55
CA ALA A 40 -0.72 -5.97 6.15
C ALA A 40 0.00 -4.67 5.78
N THR A 41 1.00 -4.23 6.56
CA THR A 41 1.76 -3.00 6.28
C THR A 41 2.55 -3.12 4.98
N HIS A 42 3.25 -4.23 4.76
CA HIS A 42 3.99 -4.46 3.51
C HIS A 42 3.08 -4.56 2.29
N SER A 43 1.93 -5.21 2.43
CA SER A 43 0.95 -5.31 1.34
C SER A 43 0.37 -3.94 0.99
N TYR A 44 0.09 -3.10 2.00
CA TYR A 44 -0.43 -1.76 1.81
C TYR A 44 0.56 -0.85 1.07
N GLU A 45 1.84 -0.88 1.45
CA GLU A 45 2.91 -0.15 0.75
C GLU A 45 3.05 -0.61 -0.70
N ALA A 46 3.00 -1.93 -0.95
CA ALA A 46 3.07 -2.48 -2.30
C ALA A 46 1.91 -2.02 -3.18
N VAL A 47 0.67 -2.03 -2.66
CA VAL A 47 -0.51 -1.55 -3.38
C VAL A 47 -0.37 -0.07 -3.72
N LYS A 48 0.05 0.77 -2.78
CA LYS A 48 0.29 2.20 -3.03
C LYS A 48 1.34 2.40 -4.12
N MET A 49 2.42 1.63 -4.10
CA MET A 49 3.46 1.72 -5.12
C MET A 49 2.92 1.34 -6.51
N GLN A 50 2.06 0.33 -6.61
CA GLN A 50 1.42 -0.06 -7.87
C GLN A 50 0.45 1.02 -8.38
N GLN A 51 -0.30 1.65 -7.48
CA GLN A 51 -1.16 2.79 -7.85
C GLN A 51 -0.32 3.94 -8.44
N ILE A 52 0.81 4.27 -7.80
CA ILE A 52 1.74 5.28 -8.32
C ILE A 52 2.24 4.88 -9.71
N ARG A 53 2.72 3.64 -9.89
CA ARG A 53 3.18 3.16 -11.21
C ARG A 53 2.10 3.28 -12.28
N SER A 54 0.88 2.88 -11.98
CA SER A 54 -0.25 2.98 -12.91
C SER A 54 -0.58 4.44 -13.27
N TYR A 55 -0.49 5.34 -12.29
CA TYR A 55 -0.71 6.76 -12.48
C TYR A 55 0.37 7.38 -13.36
N LEU A 56 1.65 7.08 -13.10
CA LEU A 56 2.79 7.55 -13.89
C LEU A 56 2.65 7.14 -15.36
N LEU A 57 2.28 5.89 -15.63
CA LEU A 57 2.05 5.38 -16.98
C LEU A 57 0.87 6.08 -17.68
N GLN A 58 -0.22 6.35 -16.97
CA GLN A 58 -1.35 7.09 -17.51
C GLN A 58 -0.97 8.51 -17.90
N VAL A 59 -0.24 9.22 -17.03
CA VAL A 59 0.28 10.57 -17.30
C VAL A 59 1.17 10.57 -18.54
N GLN A 60 2.10 9.62 -18.63
CA GLN A 60 2.97 9.49 -19.79
C GLN A 60 2.17 9.24 -21.07
N ALA A 61 1.18 8.34 -21.05
CA ALA A 61 0.32 8.07 -22.20
C ALA A 61 -0.48 9.31 -22.64
N ILE A 62 -1.02 10.08 -21.69
CA ILE A 62 -1.74 11.33 -21.97
C ILE A 62 -0.80 12.36 -22.60
N GLN A 63 0.41 12.53 -22.05
CA GLN A 63 1.38 13.49 -22.59
C GLN A 63 1.84 13.09 -24.00
N SER A 64 2.19 11.83 -24.23
CA SER A 64 2.54 11.33 -25.57
C SER A 64 1.41 11.51 -26.58
N ARG A 65 0.16 11.25 -26.17
CA ARG A 65 -0.99 11.46 -27.05
C ARG A 65 -1.22 12.93 -27.39
N ASN A 66 -1.06 13.84 -26.44
CA ASN A 66 -1.20 15.27 -26.72
C ASN A 66 -0.06 15.78 -27.59
N TRP A 67 1.17 15.34 -27.35
CA TRP A 67 2.31 15.66 -28.21
C TRP A 67 2.04 15.25 -29.67
N LEU A 68 1.54 14.04 -29.90
CA LEU A 68 1.18 13.56 -31.23
C LEU A 68 0.01 14.32 -31.88
N ASN A 69 -0.95 14.78 -31.09
CA ASN A 69 -2.16 15.43 -31.61
C ASN A 69 -2.02 16.93 -31.82
N SER A 70 -1.33 17.64 -30.92
CA SER A 70 -1.25 19.11 -30.91
C SER A 70 0.18 19.65 -30.91
N GLY A 71 1.20 18.79 -30.83
CA GLY A 71 2.60 19.21 -30.76
C GLY A 71 2.96 19.93 -29.45
N THR A 72 2.12 19.79 -28.41
CA THR A 72 2.29 20.50 -27.13
C THR A 72 1.96 19.59 -25.95
N TYR A 73 2.73 19.71 -24.87
CA TYR A 73 2.46 19.04 -23.60
C TYR A 73 1.37 19.76 -22.80
N ARG A 74 0.61 19.01 -21.98
CA ARG A 74 -0.38 19.57 -21.06
C ARG A 74 0.27 19.98 -19.74
N SER A 75 -0.16 21.11 -19.19
CA SER A 75 0.23 21.52 -17.84
C SER A 75 -0.42 20.64 -16.78
N LEU A 76 0.21 20.53 -15.61
CA LEU A 76 -0.23 19.72 -14.47
C LEU A 76 -1.69 19.92 -14.07
N SER A 77 -2.26 21.11 -14.26
CA SER A 77 -3.67 21.41 -13.95
C SER A 77 -4.68 20.70 -14.86
N ALA A 78 -4.25 20.25 -16.05
CA ALA A 78 -5.07 19.54 -17.02
C ALA A 78 -4.82 18.02 -17.04
N LEU A 79 -3.97 17.52 -16.13
CA LEU A 79 -3.74 16.10 -15.89
C LEU A 79 -4.67 15.59 -14.79
N PRO A 80 -5.03 14.30 -14.81
CA PRO A 80 -5.76 13.69 -13.70
C PRO A 80 -4.92 13.84 -12.42
N LEU A 81 -5.51 14.29 -11.31
CA LEU A 81 -4.81 14.31 -10.03
C LEU A 81 -4.74 12.88 -9.47
N PRO A 82 -3.63 12.48 -8.83
CA PRO A 82 -3.54 11.19 -8.18
C PRO A 82 -4.42 11.20 -6.92
N ASP A 83 -5.39 10.29 -6.85
CA ASP A 83 -6.13 10.01 -5.61
C ASP A 83 -5.35 9.02 -4.74
N ILE A 84 -4.10 9.37 -4.41
CA ILE A 84 -3.21 8.51 -3.63
C ILE A 84 -2.77 9.27 -2.39
N ASP A 85 -3.22 8.79 -1.23
CA ASP A 85 -2.91 9.40 0.06
C ASP A 85 -1.39 9.37 0.34
N GLY A 86 -0.84 10.56 0.58
CA GLY A 86 0.59 10.79 0.80
C GLY A 86 1.42 11.01 -0.47
N VAL A 87 0.81 11.31 -1.62
CA VAL A 87 1.54 11.64 -2.86
C VAL A 87 1.24 13.08 -3.29
N LYS A 88 2.29 13.87 -3.53
CA LYS A 88 2.21 15.24 -4.05
C LYS A 88 2.84 15.31 -5.43
N ILE A 89 2.24 16.10 -6.33
CA ILE A 89 2.81 16.36 -7.65
C ILE A 89 3.12 17.84 -7.79
N THR A 90 4.30 18.13 -8.29
CA THR A 90 4.72 19.47 -8.70
C THR A 90 5.25 19.42 -10.13
N GLU A 91 4.99 20.48 -10.88
CA GLU A 91 5.52 20.65 -12.24
C GLU A 91 6.88 21.32 -12.13
N ASP A 92 7.89 20.77 -12.81
CA ASP A 92 9.19 21.38 -12.92
C ASP A 92 9.18 22.27 -14.17
N LYS A 93 9.23 23.59 -13.97
CA LYS A 93 9.11 24.57 -15.05
C LYS A 93 10.45 24.88 -15.74
N ASP A 94 11.52 24.21 -15.30
CA ASP A 94 12.90 24.53 -15.66
C ASP A 94 13.44 23.60 -16.75
N ILE A 95 12.62 23.30 -17.76
CA ILE A 95 13.02 22.44 -18.88
C ILE A 95 12.73 23.13 -20.22
N ASP A 96 13.80 23.36 -20.98
CA ASP A 96 13.81 24.10 -22.25
C ASP A 96 13.12 23.33 -23.41
N ALA A 97 12.97 22.02 -23.32
CA ALA A 97 12.29 21.20 -24.32
C ALA A 97 11.71 19.91 -23.68
N GLY A 98 10.45 19.94 -23.26
CA GLY A 98 9.76 18.75 -22.74
C GLY A 98 8.73 19.06 -21.66
N PHE A 99 8.35 18.02 -20.92
CA PHE A 99 7.64 18.16 -19.65
C PHE A 99 8.47 17.49 -18.55
N ALA A 100 8.46 18.06 -17.35
CA ALA A 100 8.89 17.36 -16.14
C ALA A 100 7.87 17.47 -15.03
N LEU A 101 7.49 16.32 -14.49
CA LEU A 101 6.58 16.20 -13.37
C LEU A 101 7.31 15.52 -12.21
N LYS A 102 7.43 16.22 -11.09
CA LYS A 102 7.99 15.72 -9.84
C LYS A 102 6.87 15.15 -8.98
N LEU A 103 6.90 13.85 -8.73
CA LEU A 103 6.13 13.18 -7.69
C LEU A 103 6.95 13.11 -6.40
N THR A 104 6.36 13.52 -5.29
CA THR A 104 6.88 13.33 -3.94
C THR A 104 5.99 12.37 -3.18
N ILE A 105 6.60 11.29 -2.70
CA ILE A 105 5.94 10.21 -1.95
C ILE A 105 6.26 10.42 -0.47
N ASP A 106 5.31 10.98 0.28
CA ASP A 106 5.48 11.37 1.69
C ASP A 106 5.48 10.17 2.64
N PHE A 107 4.89 9.02 2.24
CA PHE A 107 4.89 7.81 3.05
C PHE A 107 6.23 7.04 3.07
N LEU A 108 7.16 7.39 2.17
CA LEU A 108 8.51 6.84 2.18
C LEU A 108 9.43 7.64 3.13
N SER A 109 10.43 6.97 3.69
CA SER A 109 11.47 7.63 4.50
C SER A 109 12.18 8.73 3.70
N LYS A 110 12.69 9.77 4.39
CA LYS A 110 13.42 10.90 3.76
C LYS A 110 14.66 10.45 2.99
N GLU A 111 15.24 9.33 3.41
CA GLU A 111 16.46 8.74 2.84
C GLU A 111 16.15 7.73 1.72
N ALA A 112 14.88 7.43 1.46
CA ALA A 112 14.53 6.46 0.44
C ALA A 112 14.80 7.04 -0.96
N PRO A 113 15.58 6.35 -1.82
CA PRO A 113 15.93 6.85 -3.15
C PRO A 113 14.72 7.01 -4.08
N CYS A 114 13.60 6.36 -3.76
CA CYS A 114 12.35 6.41 -4.51
C CYS A 114 11.34 7.44 -4.00
N ARG A 115 11.71 8.26 -3.01
CA ARG A 115 10.81 9.25 -2.42
C ARG A 115 10.39 10.31 -3.44
N THR A 116 11.31 10.74 -4.30
CA THR A 116 11.05 11.73 -5.35
C THR A 116 11.25 11.08 -6.71
N LEU A 117 10.18 11.04 -7.50
CA LEU A 117 10.20 10.52 -8.86
C LEU A 117 9.98 11.68 -9.81
N SER A 118 10.85 11.84 -10.81
CA SER A 118 10.64 12.77 -11.90
C SER A 118 10.22 12.01 -13.14
N ILE A 119 9.15 12.44 -13.79
CA ILE A 119 8.72 11.95 -15.10
C ILE A 119 9.15 12.99 -16.12
N THR A 120 9.93 12.56 -17.10
CA THR A 120 10.28 13.35 -18.28
C THR A 120 9.82 12.63 -19.55
N GLU A 121 10.01 13.25 -20.71
CA GLU A 121 9.78 12.61 -22.01
C GLU A 121 10.60 11.32 -22.19
N GLU A 122 11.82 11.31 -21.67
CA GLU A 122 12.75 10.16 -21.75
C GLU A 122 12.38 9.01 -20.79
N GLY A 123 11.44 9.25 -19.87
CA GLY A 123 10.96 8.27 -18.91
C GLY A 123 11.04 8.74 -17.46
N ILE A 124 11.08 7.78 -16.54
CA ILE A 124 10.96 8.04 -15.10
C ILE A 124 12.32 7.89 -14.43
N ILE A 125 12.67 8.89 -13.62
CA ILE A 125 13.94 9.01 -12.93
C ILE A 125 13.68 9.09 -11.41
N PRO A 126 14.34 8.27 -10.58
CA PRO A 126 15.28 7.20 -10.93
C PRO A 126 14.60 5.91 -11.46
N LYS A 127 15.18 5.30 -12.49
CA LYS A 127 14.66 4.09 -13.16
C LYS A 127 14.51 2.88 -12.22
N SER A 128 15.34 2.80 -11.19
CA SER A 128 15.34 1.74 -10.17
C SER A 128 14.06 1.69 -9.33
N CYS A 129 13.24 2.73 -9.36
CA CYS A 129 12.02 2.82 -8.57
C CYS A 129 10.78 2.42 -9.37
N LEU A 130 10.92 2.27 -10.69
CA LEU A 130 9.83 1.87 -11.56
C LEU A 130 9.60 0.35 -11.57
N PHE A 131 10.65 -0.43 -11.28
CA PHE A 131 10.65 -1.89 -11.32
C PHE A 131 10.97 -2.47 -9.94
#